data_AF-A0A177HIX7-F1
#
_entry.id   AF-A0A177HIX7-F1
#
_cell.length_a   1.000
_cell.length_b   1.000
_cell.length_c   1.000
_cell.angle_alpha   90.00
_cell.angle_beta   90.00
_cell.angle_gamma   90.00
#
_symmetry.space_group_name_H-M   'P 1'
#
loop_
_entity.id
_entity.type
_entity.pdbx_description
1 polymer ?
#
loop_
_entity_poly.entity_id
_entity_poly.type
_entity_poly.pdbx_seq_one_letter_code
_entity_poly.pdbx_strand_id
1 'polypeptide(L)'
;MRNLTRVALACLIGAGMVATAGVAAQAAPATENGSKPQQTIEKGYALSCTGQSGGVTVTVDLYQNSAFGSHASLSVETPHGEYGGGYGPLDTTLLSNGTIAAEIPVRKLDDTAEPAGDAVISGTYADAGQPKRVHEVIEDPADHYVITKGTNTQLETVTTVDVLGESVPLSCSTAFAFDLTVLRLTPGQD
;
A
#
# COMPACT_ATOMS: atom_id res chain seq x y z
N MET A 1 24.65 -16.78 -9.74
CA MET A 1 24.51 -18.19 -9.32
C MET A 1 25.12 -18.38 -7.94
N ARG A 2 24.28 -18.52 -6.91
CA ARG A 2 24.52 -19.39 -5.74
C ARG A 2 23.26 -19.36 -4.86
N ASN A 3 22.49 -20.43 -4.98
CA ASN A 3 21.46 -20.84 -4.04
C ASN A 3 22.07 -21.00 -2.65
N LEU A 4 21.35 -20.58 -1.61
CA LEU A 4 21.51 -21.15 -0.27
C LEU A 4 20.12 -21.40 0.32
N THR A 5 19.97 -22.62 0.82
CA THR A 5 18.74 -23.29 1.22
C THR A 5 18.86 -23.65 2.70
N ARG A 6 17.71 -23.72 3.40
CA ARG A 6 17.42 -24.38 4.71
C ARG A 6 17.85 -23.57 5.95
N VAL A 7 17.13 -23.58 7.08
CA VAL A 7 16.61 -24.69 7.92
C VAL A 7 15.48 -24.14 8.83
N ALA A 8 14.25 -24.69 8.79
CA ALA A 8 13.59 -25.65 9.70
C ALA A 8 13.18 -25.14 11.11
N LEU A 9 11.91 -25.37 11.49
CA LEU A 9 11.49 -25.56 12.87
C LEU A 9 10.33 -26.57 12.97
N ALA A 10 10.31 -27.29 14.08
CA ALA A 10 10.03 -28.72 14.19
C ALA A 10 8.57 -29.11 14.49
N CYS A 11 8.23 -30.34 14.07
CA CYS A 11 7.07 -31.10 14.52
C CYS A 11 7.13 -31.42 16.01
N LEU A 12 5.98 -31.38 16.69
CA LEU A 12 5.75 -32.07 17.96
C LEU A 12 4.57 -33.03 17.79
N ILE A 13 4.89 -34.31 17.88
CA ILE A 13 3.97 -35.45 17.86
C ILE A 13 3.51 -35.69 19.30
N GLY A 14 2.19 -35.72 19.51
CA GLY A 14 1.57 -36.26 20.72
C GLY A 14 0.74 -37.48 20.35
N ALA A 15 1.20 -38.67 20.72
CA ALA A 15 0.48 -39.93 20.57
C ALA A 15 -0.33 -40.25 21.84
N GLY A 16 -1.58 -40.66 21.66
CA GLY A 16 -2.42 -41.26 22.70
C GLY A 16 -3.52 -42.15 22.07
N MET A 17 -3.44 -43.47 22.29
CA MET A 17 -4.50 -44.45 22.04
C MET A 17 -5.50 -44.42 23.24
N VAL A 18 -6.77 -44.86 23.22
CA VAL A 18 -7.33 -46.23 23.04
C VAL A 18 -8.89 -46.18 23.07
N ALA A 19 -9.58 -47.00 22.23
CA ALA A 19 -10.91 -47.69 22.33
C ALA A 19 -12.19 -46.92 22.78
N THR A 20 -13.46 -47.21 22.39
CA THR A 20 -14.19 -48.22 21.58
C THR A 20 -15.65 -47.73 21.45
N ALA A 21 -16.42 -48.39 20.56
CA ALA A 21 -17.89 -48.53 20.53
C ALA A 21 -18.63 -47.75 19.42
N GLY A 22 -19.32 -48.54 18.59
CA GLY A 22 -20.10 -48.08 17.45
C GLY A 22 -21.32 -47.26 17.85
N VAL A 23 -21.51 -46.17 17.11
CA VAL A 23 -22.75 -45.41 17.03
C VAL A 23 -22.95 -45.08 15.56
N ALA A 24 -24.19 -45.22 15.10
CA ALA A 24 -24.59 -45.00 13.72
C ALA A 24 -24.04 -43.67 13.17
N ALA A 25 -23.39 -43.74 12.01
CA ALA A 25 -22.99 -42.57 11.24
C ALA A 25 -24.25 -41.85 10.74
N GLN A 26 -24.78 -40.94 11.56
CA GLN A 26 -25.56 -39.83 11.06
C GLN A 26 -24.57 -38.91 10.35
N ALA A 27 -24.67 -38.86 9.01
CA ALA A 27 -24.00 -37.83 8.25
C ALA A 27 -24.42 -36.48 8.84
N ALA A 28 -23.49 -35.82 9.52
CA ALA A 28 -23.66 -34.42 9.86
C ALA A 28 -23.96 -33.69 8.55
N PRO A 29 -24.92 -32.75 8.51
CA PRO A 29 -25.05 -31.89 7.36
C PRO A 29 -23.69 -31.23 7.14
N ALA A 30 -23.11 -31.46 5.95
CA ALA A 30 -21.96 -30.71 5.50
C ALA A 30 -22.37 -29.24 5.61
N THR A 31 -21.81 -28.56 6.60
CA THR A 31 -21.97 -27.12 6.69
C THR A 31 -21.05 -26.61 5.60
N GLU A 32 -21.63 -26.19 4.47
CA GLU A 32 -20.93 -25.35 3.49
C GLU A 32 -20.47 -24.10 4.23
N ASN A 33 -19.29 -24.16 4.82
CA ASN A 33 -18.69 -23.05 5.53
C ASN A 33 -17.87 -22.20 4.57
N GLY A 34 -18.27 -22.17 3.29
CA GLY A 34 -17.56 -21.46 2.23
C GLY A 34 -17.60 -19.99 2.57
N SER A 35 -16.52 -19.46 3.14
CA SER A 35 -16.37 -18.04 3.39
C SER A 35 -16.63 -17.31 2.07
N LYS A 36 -17.73 -16.55 2.04
CA LYS A 36 -18.15 -15.84 0.82
C LYS A 36 -17.02 -14.90 0.37
N PRO A 37 -16.80 -14.76 -0.94
CA PRO A 37 -15.86 -13.80 -1.47
C PRO A 37 -16.03 -12.42 -0.83
N GLN A 38 -14.95 -11.85 -0.29
CA GLN A 38 -14.99 -10.50 0.24
C GLN A 38 -14.75 -9.52 -0.90
N GLN A 39 -15.75 -8.67 -1.17
CA GLN A 39 -15.65 -7.62 -2.17
C GLN A 39 -15.40 -6.27 -1.52
N THR A 40 -14.46 -5.50 -2.07
CA THR A 40 -14.16 -4.12 -1.66
C THR A 40 -14.17 -3.21 -2.89
N ILE A 41 -14.73 -2.00 -2.75
CA ILE A 41 -14.62 -0.95 -3.75
C ILE A 41 -13.55 0.02 -3.29
N GLU A 42 -12.54 0.22 -4.12
CA GLU A 42 -11.33 0.97 -3.82
C GLU A 42 -11.19 2.09 -4.83
N LYS A 43 -11.40 3.32 -4.39
CA LYS A 43 -11.26 4.52 -5.22
C LYS A 43 -10.22 5.45 -4.64
N GLY A 44 -9.45 6.11 -5.47
CA GLY A 44 -8.54 7.14 -4.99
C GLY A 44 -7.39 7.42 -5.94
N TYR A 45 -6.22 7.68 -5.38
CA TYR A 45 -5.09 8.26 -6.10
C TYR A 45 -3.77 7.64 -5.64
N ALA A 46 -2.83 7.51 -6.56
CA ALA A 46 -1.47 7.08 -6.28
C ALA A 46 -0.46 7.94 -7.04
N LEU A 47 0.44 8.58 -6.30
CA LEU A 47 1.52 9.42 -6.81
C LEU A 47 2.86 8.91 -6.25
N SER A 48 3.87 8.82 -7.11
CA SER A 48 5.27 8.60 -6.75
C SER A 48 6.13 9.58 -7.53
N CYS A 49 6.75 10.51 -6.79
CA CYS A 49 7.38 11.69 -7.33
C CYS A 49 8.79 11.87 -6.77
N THR A 50 9.67 12.42 -7.61
CA THR A 50 11.04 12.74 -7.23
C THR A 50 11.40 14.15 -7.65
N GLY A 51 12.29 14.80 -6.92
CA GLY A 51 12.79 16.12 -7.27
C GLY A 51 14.17 16.37 -6.69
N GLN A 52 14.86 17.38 -7.22
CA GLN A 52 16.14 17.81 -6.70
C GLN A 52 16.29 19.33 -6.83
N SER A 53 16.73 19.99 -5.76
CA SER A 53 17.07 21.42 -5.75
C SER A 53 18.04 21.72 -4.60
N GLY A 54 18.95 22.69 -4.75
CA GLY A 54 19.79 23.14 -3.64
C GLY A 54 20.69 22.07 -2.98
N GLY A 55 20.96 20.95 -3.65
CA GLY A 55 21.68 19.80 -3.05
C GLY A 55 20.78 18.86 -2.22
N VAL A 56 19.48 19.11 -2.19
CA VAL A 56 18.44 18.27 -1.59
C VAL A 56 17.81 17.42 -2.68
N THR A 57 17.81 16.10 -2.50
CA THR A 57 17.08 15.15 -3.34
C THR A 57 15.89 14.63 -2.55
N VAL A 58 14.70 14.60 -3.15
CA VAL A 58 13.47 14.19 -2.48
C VAL A 58 12.77 13.09 -3.26
N THR A 59 12.23 12.10 -2.54
CA THR A 59 11.24 11.15 -3.02
C THR A 59 9.97 11.28 -2.17
N VAL A 60 8.81 11.36 -2.82
CA VAL A 60 7.49 11.47 -2.19
C VAL A 60 6.58 10.39 -2.76
N ASP A 61 5.92 9.64 -1.87
CA ASP A 61 4.81 8.76 -2.24
C ASP A 61 3.55 9.23 -1.53
N LEU A 62 2.49 9.51 -2.30
CA LEU A 62 1.16 9.85 -1.79
C LEU A 62 0.17 8.79 -2.28
N TYR A 63 -0.56 8.19 -1.36
CA TYR A 63 -1.58 7.21 -1.66
C TYR A 63 -2.84 7.53 -0.88
N GLN A 64 -3.98 7.56 -1.56
CA GLN A 64 -5.29 7.76 -0.96
C GLN A 64 -6.22 6.68 -1.47
N ASN A 65 -6.89 5.96 -0.57
CA ASN A 65 -7.85 4.92 -0.90
C ASN A 65 -9.11 5.05 -0.05
N SER A 66 -10.27 5.07 -0.69
CA SER A 66 -11.57 5.23 -0.03
C SER A 66 -11.91 4.14 0.99
N ALA A 67 -11.32 2.95 0.87
CA ALA A 67 -11.56 1.82 1.76
C ALA A 67 -10.54 1.73 2.90
N PHE A 68 -9.31 2.21 2.68
CA PHE A 68 -8.19 2.00 3.61
C PHE A 68 -7.55 3.29 4.12
N GLY A 69 -8.05 4.46 3.72
CA GLY A 69 -7.51 5.75 4.10
C GLY A 69 -6.28 6.15 3.27
N SER A 70 -5.53 7.09 3.81
CA SER A 70 -4.41 7.74 3.12
C SER A 70 -3.08 7.44 3.79
N HIS A 71 -2.05 7.35 2.96
CA HIS A 71 -0.65 7.19 3.32
C HIS A 71 0.19 8.25 2.61
N ALA A 72 1.12 8.83 3.34
CA ALA A 72 2.12 9.73 2.79
C ALA A 72 3.49 9.32 3.30
N SER A 73 4.50 9.32 2.43
CA SER A 73 5.88 9.09 2.82
C SER A 73 6.81 10.02 2.06
N LEU A 74 7.92 10.33 2.72
CA LEU A 74 8.94 11.25 2.25
C LEU A 74 10.32 10.68 2.60
N SER A 75 11.23 10.68 1.63
CA SER A 75 12.66 10.50 1.85
C SER A 75 13.41 11.70 1.29
N VAL A 76 14.38 12.21 2.05
CA VAL A 76 15.18 13.38 1.70
C VAL A 76 16.65 13.07 1.91
N GLU A 77 17.46 13.24 0.88
CA GLU A 77 18.91 13.12 0.93
C GLU A 77 19.55 14.49 0.81
N THR A 78 20.52 14.78 1.67
CA THR A 78 21.30 16.03 1.68
C THR A 78 22.79 15.73 1.88
N PRO A 79 23.69 16.70 1.68
CA PRO A 79 25.11 16.55 2.04
C PRO A 79 25.35 16.33 3.54
N HIS A 80 24.36 16.63 4.39
CA HIS A 80 24.44 16.54 5.84
C HIS A 80 23.81 15.26 6.41
N GLY A 81 23.20 14.43 5.57
CA GLY A 81 22.58 13.17 5.96
C GLY A 81 21.22 12.93 5.30
N GLU A 82 20.59 11.84 5.73
CA GLU A 82 19.29 11.38 5.28
C GLU A 82 18.19 11.76 6.28
N TYR A 83 17.03 12.11 5.76
CA TYR A 83 15.84 12.46 6.52
C TYR A 83 14.63 11.77 5.93
N GLY A 84 13.60 11.57 6.75
CA GLY A 84 12.38 10.94 6.29
C GLY A 84 11.21 11.22 7.21
N GLY A 85 10.04 10.90 6.69
CA GLY A 85 8.79 11.08 7.39
C GLY A 85 7.67 10.34 6.70
N GLY A 86 6.56 10.19 7.41
CA GLY A 86 5.36 9.62 6.84
C GLY A 86 4.29 9.34 7.87
N TYR A 87 3.10 9.07 7.38
CA TYR A 87 1.96 8.64 8.18
C TYR A 87 1.03 7.77 7.34
N GLY A 88 0.12 7.10 8.01
CA GLY A 88 -0.94 6.31 7.37
C GLY A 88 -1.03 4.89 7.94
N PRO A 89 -2.20 4.24 7.81
CA PRO A 89 -3.43 4.77 7.19
C PRO A 89 -4.12 5.81 8.11
N LEU A 90 -4.54 6.95 7.55
CA LEU A 90 -5.35 7.98 8.24
C LEU A 90 -6.52 8.45 7.39
N ASP A 91 -7.59 8.93 8.02
CA ASP A 91 -8.69 9.62 7.34
C ASP A 91 -8.30 11.08 7.05
N THR A 92 -7.38 11.26 6.12
CA THR A 92 -6.88 12.57 5.66
C THR A 92 -7.01 12.64 4.15
N THR A 93 -7.46 13.79 3.65
CA THR A 93 -7.56 14.02 2.21
C THR A 93 -6.23 14.60 1.71
N LEU A 94 -5.52 13.83 0.88
CA LEU A 94 -4.28 14.24 0.22
C LEU A 94 -4.54 14.84 -1.17
N LEU A 95 -5.52 14.27 -1.89
CA LEU A 95 -5.89 14.68 -3.23
C LEU A 95 -7.41 14.89 -3.32
N SER A 96 -7.82 16.09 -3.68
CA SER A 96 -9.24 16.44 -3.86
C SER A 96 -9.40 17.69 -4.71
N ASN A 97 -10.43 17.69 -5.56
CA ASN A 97 -10.81 18.83 -6.40
C ASN A 97 -9.65 19.41 -7.23
N GLY A 98 -8.77 18.56 -7.76
CA GLY A 98 -7.61 18.98 -8.55
C GLY A 98 -6.45 19.56 -7.76
N THR A 99 -6.47 19.47 -6.42
CA THR A 99 -5.42 19.97 -5.53
C THR A 99 -4.73 18.83 -4.77
N ILE A 100 -3.41 18.96 -4.61
CA ILE A 100 -2.56 18.09 -3.79
C ILE A 100 -2.14 18.86 -2.55
N ALA A 101 -2.32 18.29 -1.37
CA ALA A 101 -1.84 18.86 -0.12
C ALA A 101 -1.46 17.77 0.89
N ALA A 102 -0.25 17.84 1.44
CA ALA A 102 0.18 17.00 2.55
C ALA A 102 1.22 17.72 3.41
N GLU A 103 1.16 17.50 4.72
CA GLU A 103 2.16 17.99 5.68
C GLU A 103 2.74 16.78 6.41
N ILE A 104 4.04 16.56 6.31
CA ILE A 104 4.72 15.37 6.81
C ILE A 104 5.79 15.78 7.83
N PRO A 105 5.70 15.34 9.09
CA PRO A 105 6.77 15.55 10.06
C PRO A 105 8.05 14.84 9.60
N VAL A 106 9.15 15.58 9.57
CA VAL A 106 10.46 15.10 9.11
C VAL A 106 11.38 14.87 10.29
N ARG A 107 12.12 13.77 10.23
CA ARG A 107 13.15 13.42 11.21
C ARG A 107 14.42 12.98 10.48
N LYS A 108 15.55 13.12 11.15
CA LYS A 108 16.81 12.56 10.67
C LYS A 108 16.75 11.02 10.74
N LEU A 109 17.25 10.34 9.71
CA LEU A 109 17.29 8.88 9.63
C LEU A 109 18.65 8.36 10.14
N ASP A 110 18.99 8.71 11.37
CA ASP A 110 20.12 8.17 12.09
C ASP A 110 19.69 7.71 13.50
N ASP A 111 20.65 7.29 14.32
CA ASP A 111 20.38 6.78 15.67
C ASP A 111 19.72 7.81 16.61
N THR A 112 19.73 9.10 16.25
CA THR A 112 19.14 10.17 17.07
C THR A 112 17.64 10.35 16.83
N ALA A 113 17.18 10.06 15.60
CA ALA A 113 15.81 10.32 15.14
C ALA A 113 15.30 11.74 15.47
N GLU A 114 16.23 12.72 15.48
CA GLU A 114 15.93 14.11 15.84
C GLU A 114 14.90 14.72 14.88
N PRO A 115 13.89 15.46 15.41
CA PRO A 115 12.97 16.24 14.58
C PRO A 115 13.70 17.27 13.73
N ALA A 116 13.32 17.38 12.46
CA ALA A 116 13.92 18.29 11.49
C ALA A 116 12.89 19.28 10.89
N GLY A 117 11.72 19.41 11.51
CA GLY A 117 10.61 20.24 11.04
C GLY A 117 9.59 19.44 10.25
N ASP A 118 8.86 20.13 9.37
CA ASP A 118 7.80 19.56 8.55
C ASP A 118 8.13 19.76 7.06
N ALA A 119 7.69 18.82 6.22
CA ALA A 119 7.67 18.96 4.78
C ALA A 119 6.25 19.25 4.32
N VAL A 120 6.09 20.27 3.49
CA VAL A 120 4.79 20.67 2.93
C VAL A 120 4.78 20.35 1.44
N ILE A 121 3.97 19.36 1.06
CA ILE A 121 3.73 19.00 -0.34
C ILE A 121 2.49 19.75 -0.79
N SER A 122 2.60 20.48 -1.90
CA SER A 122 1.47 21.21 -2.48
C SER A 122 1.51 21.16 -4.00
N GLY A 123 0.35 21.27 -4.63
CA GLY A 123 0.27 21.26 -6.09
C GLY A 123 -1.13 21.11 -6.63
N THR A 124 -1.19 20.85 -7.93
CA THR A 124 -2.42 20.56 -8.65
C THR A 124 -2.28 19.31 -9.51
N TYR A 125 -3.41 18.71 -9.86
CA TYR A 125 -3.49 17.61 -10.81
C TYR A 125 -4.71 17.74 -11.72
N ALA A 126 -4.60 17.14 -12.90
CA ALA A 126 -5.69 16.98 -13.85
C ALA A 126 -5.61 15.61 -14.54
N ASP A 127 -6.74 15.10 -15.02
CA ASP A 127 -6.76 13.87 -15.80
C ASP A 127 -5.96 14.03 -17.10
N ALA A 128 -5.04 13.11 -17.34
CA ALA A 128 -4.20 13.03 -18.53
C ALA A 128 -4.64 11.83 -19.38
N GLY A 129 -5.68 12.03 -20.18
CA GLY A 129 -6.18 11.05 -21.13
C GLY A 129 -7.35 10.22 -20.62
N GLN A 130 -7.59 9.07 -21.26
CA GLN A 130 -8.74 8.21 -20.97
C GLN A 130 -8.41 7.13 -19.93
N PRO A 131 -9.38 6.70 -19.10
CA PRO A 131 -9.19 5.60 -18.16
C PRO A 131 -8.75 4.30 -18.87
N LYS A 132 -7.69 3.66 -18.36
CA LYS A 132 -7.19 2.37 -18.83
C LYS A 132 -7.72 1.25 -17.95
N ARG A 133 -8.24 0.18 -18.55
CA ARG A 133 -8.75 -0.97 -17.80
C ARG A 133 -7.63 -1.73 -17.09
N VAL A 134 -7.92 -2.17 -15.88
CA VAL A 134 -7.05 -3.02 -15.05
C VAL A 134 -7.78 -4.33 -14.78
N HIS A 135 -7.06 -5.44 -14.91
CA HIS A 135 -7.46 -6.75 -14.42
C HIS A 135 -6.21 -7.49 -13.96
N GLU A 136 -6.14 -7.77 -12.67
CA GLU A 136 -5.04 -8.52 -12.06
C GLU A 136 -5.61 -9.68 -11.24
N VAL A 137 -4.91 -10.80 -11.24
CA VAL A 137 -5.19 -11.95 -10.39
C VAL A 137 -3.88 -12.31 -9.70
N ILE A 138 -3.84 -12.11 -8.38
CA ILE A 138 -2.69 -12.44 -7.53
C ILE A 138 -3.08 -13.64 -6.69
N GLU A 139 -2.18 -14.62 -6.61
CA GLU A 139 -2.25 -15.72 -5.66
C GLU A 139 -1.36 -15.38 -4.46
N ASP A 140 -1.96 -15.29 -3.27
CA ASP A 140 -1.26 -15.08 -1.99
C ASP A 140 -0.95 -16.47 -1.38
N PRO A 141 0.22 -16.68 -0.73
CA PRO A 141 0.49 -17.87 0.05
C PRO A 141 -0.72 -18.33 0.90
N ALA A 142 -0.99 -19.64 0.87
CA ALA A 142 -2.24 -20.30 1.32
C ALA A 142 -3.39 -20.36 0.28
N ASP A 143 -3.04 -20.31 -1.01
CA ASP A 143 -3.94 -20.47 -2.16
C ASP A 143 -5.02 -19.37 -2.24
N HIS A 144 -4.91 -18.28 -1.50
CA HIS A 144 -5.87 -17.17 -1.58
C HIS A 144 -5.74 -16.42 -2.90
N TYR A 145 -6.87 -16.03 -3.51
CA TYR A 145 -6.87 -15.21 -4.73
C TYR A 145 -7.34 -13.79 -4.44
N VAL A 146 -6.59 -12.82 -4.94
CA VAL A 146 -6.99 -11.41 -5.01
C VAL A 146 -7.21 -11.06 -6.47
N ILE A 147 -8.48 -10.83 -6.84
CA ILE A 147 -8.88 -10.44 -8.19
C ILE A 147 -9.22 -8.95 -8.16
N THR A 148 -8.42 -8.15 -8.84
CA THR A 148 -8.61 -6.70 -8.97
C THR A 148 -9.11 -6.38 -10.37
N LYS A 149 -10.20 -5.61 -10.47
CA LYS A 149 -10.77 -5.15 -11.75
C LYS A 149 -11.17 -3.69 -11.65
N GLY A 150 -10.97 -2.92 -12.71
CA GLY A 150 -11.41 -1.52 -12.73
C GLY A 150 -10.67 -0.68 -13.75
N THR A 151 -10.35 0.55 -13.38
CA THR A 151 -9.61 1.48 -14.24
C THR A 151 -8.60 2.32 -13.51
N ASN A 152 -7.52 2.66 -14.20
CA ASN A 152 -6.58 3.72 -13.82
C ASN A 152 -6.64 4.86 -14.84
N THR A 153 -6.85 6.08 -14.39
CA THR A 153 -6.78 7.31 -15.21
C THR A 153 -5.47 8.00 -14.88
N GLN A 154 -4.58 8.14 -15.86
CA GLN A 154 -3.31 8.84 -15.67
C GLN A 154 -3.57 10.31 -15.31
N LEU A 155 -2.71 10.89 -14.48
CA LEU A 155 -2.78 12.30 -14.09
C LEU A 155 -1.56 13.06 -14.63
N GLU A 156 -1.80 14.32 -14.99
CA GLU A 156 -0.77 15.34 -15.13
C GLU A 156 -0.72 16.14 -13.83
N THR A 157 0.48 16.39 -13.31
CA THR A 157 0.69 16.99 -11.99
C THR A 157 1.66 18.15 -12.06
N VAL A 158 1.38 19.22 -11.32
CA VAL A 158 2.34 20.29 -11.02
C VAL A 158 2.46 20.32 -9.51
N THR A 159 3.60 19.89 -8.97
CA THR A 159 3.76 19.66 -7.53
C THR A 159 5.13 20.14 -7.06
N THR A 160 5.16 20.71 -5.86
CA THR A 160 6.38 21.10 -5.15
C THR A 160 6.36 20.52 -3.75
N VAL A 161 7.54 20.43 -3.15
CA VAL A 161 7.70 20.16 -1.72
C VAL A 161 8.62 21.21 -1.12
N ASP A 162 8.17 21.83 -0.04
CA ASP A 162 8.99 22.70 0.79
C ASP A 162 9.50 21.89 1.98
N VAL A 163 10.83 21.73 2.09
CA VAL A 163 11.46 20.88 3.11
C VAL A 163 12.88 21.36 3.41
N LEU A 164 13.25 21.40 4.69
CA LEU A 164 14.57 21.83 5.16
C LEU A 164 15.01 23.21 4.61
N GLY A 165 14.05 24.11 4.38
CA GLY A 165 14.29 25.45 3.84
C GLY A 165 14.43 25.52 2.31
N GLU A 166 14.33 24.39 1.61
CA GLU A 166 14.38 24.31 0.15
C GLU A 166 13.00 24.06 -0.45
N SER A 167 12.73 24.68 -1.60
CA SER A 167 11.55 24.40 -2.41
C SER A 167 11.96 23.56 -3.62
N VAL A 168 11.48 22.33 -3.66
CA VAL A 168 11.89 21.32 -4.65
C VAL A 168 10.72 21.04 -5.60
N PRO A 169 10.84 21.36 -6.90
CA PRO A 169 9.85 20.94 -7.88
C PRO A 169 9.90 19.42 -8.05
N LEU A 170 8.73 18.79 -8.10
CA LEU A 170 8.60 17.34 -8.21
C LEU A 170 8.19 16.92 -9.61
N SER A 171 8.73 15.79 -10.06
CA SER A 171 8.31 15.08 -11.27
C SER A 171 7.80 13.71 -10.87
N CYS A 172 6.56 13.40 -11.25
CA CYS A 172 5.90 12.15 -10.88
C CYS A 172 6.03 11.12 -12.00
N SER A 173 6.71 10.01 -11.72
CA SER A 173 6.82 8.87 -12.64
C SER A 173 5.55 8.00 -12.63
N THR A 174 4.88 7.99 -11.48
CA THR A 174 3.57 7.39 -11.27
C THR A 174 2.62 8.47 -10.79
N ALA A 175 1.53 8.69 -11.51
CA ALA A 175 0.45 9.57 -11.11
C ALA A 175 -0.85 9.11 -11.78
N PHE A 176 -1.78 8.55 -11.01
CA PHE A 176 -3.06 8.12 -11.53
C PHE A 176 -4.16 8.17 -10.46
N ALA A 177 -5.39 8.39 -10.92
CA ALA A 177 -6.61 8.08 -10.18
C ALA A 177 -7.03 6.64 -10.48
N PHE A 178 -7.59 5.93 -9.50
CA PHE A 178 -8.08 4.56 -9.67
C PHE A 178 -9.53 4.41 -9.17
N ASP A 179 -10.27 3.52 -9.83
CA ASP A 179 -11.59 3.04 -9.41
C ASP A 179 -11.61 1.52 -9.64
N LEU A 180 -11.51 0.77 -8.54
CA LEU A 180 -11.26 -0.66 -8.53
C LEU A 180 -12.33 -1.39 -7.71
N THR A 181 -12.63 -2.61 -8.15
CA THR A 181 -13.31 -3.65 -7.38
C THR A 181 -12.30 -4.75 -7.10
N VAL A 182 -12.09 -5.04 -5.82
CA VAL A 182 -11.18 -6.10 -5.36
C VAL A 182 -12.00 -7.22 -4.75
N LEU A 183 -11.80 -8.44 -5.24
CA LEU A 183 -12.43 -9.65 -4.74
C LEU A 183 -11.38 -10.55 -4.10
N ARG A 184 -11.56 -10.90 -2.83
CA ARG A 184 -10.70 -11.84 -2.11
C ARG A 184 -11.41 -13.18 -1.96
N LEU A 185 -10.76 -14.24 -2.41
CA LEU A 185 -11.25 -15.62 -2.39
C LEU A 185 -10.33 -16.47 -1.50
N THR A 186 -10.92 -17.25 -0.60
CA THR A 186 -10.19 -18.26 0.20
C THR A 186 -10.59 -19.65 -0.28
N PRO A 187 -9.67 -20.49 -0.77
CA PRO A 187 -10.02 -21.85 -1.17
C PRO A 187 -10.30 -22.76 0.02
N GLY A 188 -11.09 -23.81 -0.22
CA GLY A 188 -11.18 -24.95 0.70
C GLY A 188 -11.92 -24.69 2.00
N GLN A 189 -12.86 -23.74 2.00
CA GLN A 189 -13.89 -23.70 3.02
C GLN A 189 -15.24 -24.24 2.52
N ASP A 190 -15.30 -24.99 1.43
CA ASP A 190 -16.53 -25.69 1.04
C ASP A 190 -16.98 -26.72 2.09
#